data_AF-T0YK23-F1
#
_entry.id   AF-T0YK23-F1
#
_cell.length_a   1.000
_cell.length_b   1.000
_cell.length_c   1.000
_cell.angle_alpha   90.00
_cell.angle_beta   90.00
_cell.angle_gamma   90.00
#
_symmetry.space_group_name_H-M   'P 1'
#
loop_
_entity.id
_entity.type
_entity.pdbx_description
1 polymer ?
#
loop_
_entity_poly.entity_id
_entity_poly.type
_entity_poly.pdbx_seq_one_letter_code
_entity_poly.pdbx_strand_id
1 'polypeptide(L)'
;GLYHRKVDQLRECLDTIMRDPTDRRILFHAWNPAQLEEMALPPCHLLYQFLPNPAKRELSMSLYIRSNDLGLGTPSISAKAPRCSRSWHAS
;
A
#
# COMPACT_ATOMS: atom_id res chain seq x y z
N GLY A 1 -25.49 -11.88 -14.44
CA GLY A 1 -24.04 -11.92 -14.68
C GLY A 1 -23.37 -11.13 -13.58
N LEU A 2 -22.44 -11.74 -12.84
CA LEU A 2 -21.79 -11.09 -11.71
C LEU A 2 -20.84 -10.00 -12.23
N TYR A 3 -21.03 -8.78 -11.74
CA TYR A 3 -20.28 -7.59 -12.14
C TYR A 3 -18.82 -7.69 -11.70
N HIS A 4 -17.92 -8.07 -12.61
CA HIS A 4 -16.48 -7.86 -12.41
C HIS A 4 -16.15 -6.38 -12.63
N ARG A 5 -16.32 -5.58 -11.57
CA ARG A 5 -15.79 -4.21 -11.54
C ARG A 5 -14.29 -4.28 -11.27
N LYS A 6 -13.47 -3.75 -12.18
CA LYS A 6 -12.05 -3.49 -11.91
C LYS A 6 -11.96 -2.33 -10.92
N VAL A 7 -11.35 -2.56 -9.77
CA VAL A 7 -11.13 -1.54 -8.73
C VAL A 7 -9.66 -1.20 -8.70
N ASP A 8 -9.32 0.05 -8.99
CA ASP A 8 -7.95 0.57 -8.86
C ASP A 8 -7.75 1.15 -7.46
N GLN A 9 -7.44 0.27 -6.52
CA GLN A 9 -7.28 0.63 -5.11
C GLN A 9 -6.13 1.62 -4.88
N LEU A 10 -5.08 1.56 -5.71
CA LEU A 10 -3.93 2.47 -5.59
C LEU A 10 -4.34 3.90 -6.00
N ARG A 11 -5.07 4.02 -7.11
CA ARG A 11 -5.60 5.32 -7.55
C ARG A 11 -6.55 5.91 -6.51
N GLU A 12 -7.43 5.10 -5.95
CA GLU A 12 -8.34 5.54 -4.88
C GLU A 12 -7.58 6.03 -3.64
N CYS A 13 -6.49 5.35 -3.27
CA CYS A 13 -5.61 5.82 -2.19
C CYS A 13 -4.99 7.18 -2.50
N LEU A 14 -4.44 7.37 -3.71
CA LEU A 14 -3.82 8.64 -4.14
C LEU A 14 -4.84 9.78 -4.14
N ASP A 15 -6.02 9.55 -4.72
CA ASP A 15 -7.08 10.54 -4.78
C ASP A 15 -7.59 10.89 -3.35
N THR A 16 -7.63 9.90 -2.45
CA THR A 16 -8.03 10.12 -1.05
C THR A 16 -6.96 10.91 -0.28
N ILE A 17 -5.67 10.63 -0.46
CA ILE A 17 -4.59 11.42 0.16
C ILE A 17 -4.69 12.90 -0.25
N MET A 18 -5.01 13.16 -1.51
CA MET A 18 -5.13 14.54 -2.03
C MET A 18 -6.42 15.24 -1.60
N ARG A 19 -7.52 14.49 -1.46
CA ARG A 19 -8.86 15.03 -1.14
C ARG A 19 -9.13 15.12 0.36
N ASP A 20 -8.84 14.04 1.09
CA ASP A 20 -9.06 13.90 2.53
C ASP A 20 -7.90 13.12 3.18
N PRO A 21 -6.80 13.80 3.51
CA PRO A 21 -5.63 13.16 4.12
C PRO A 21 -5.88 12.69 5.56
N THR A 22 -7.05 12.97 6.16
CA THR A 22 -7.40 12.51 7.51
C THR A 22 -8.11 11.16 7.53
N ASP A 23 -8.48 10.66 6.36
CA ASP A 23 -9.09 9.35 6.22
C ASP A 23 -8.14 8.25 6.73
N ARG A 24 -8.67 7.34 7.55
CA ARG A 24 -7.92 6.22 8.14
C ARG A 24 -8.00 4.94 7.31
N ARG A 25 -8.72 4.97 6.18
CA ARG A 25 -8.99 3.85 5.28
C ARG A 25 -8.18 3.93 3.98
N ILE A 26 -7.12 4.72 3.97
CA ILE A 26 -6.19 4.83 2.84
C ILE A 26 -5.29 3.60 2.83
N LEU A 27 -5.82 2.49 2.29
CA LEU A 27 -5.12 1.21 2.21
C LEU A 27 -5.48 0.44 0.95
N PHE A 28 -4.57 -0.42 0.51
CA PHE A 28 -4.82 -1.39 -0.54
C PHE A 28 -4.15 -2.72 -0.21
N HIS A 29 -4.67 -3.83 -0.76
CA HIS A 29 -4.09 -5.15 -0.56
C HIS A 29 -4.20 -6.04 -1.80
N ALA A 30 -3.22 -6.92 -1.98
CA ALA A 30 -3.20 -7.86 -3.10
C ALA A 30 -3.89 -9.21 -2.80
N TRP A 31 -4.40 -9.39 -1.57
CA TRP A 31 -5.06 -10.63 -1.17
C TRP A 31 -6.48 -10.74 -1.73
N ASN A 32 -6.68 -11.58 -2.75
CA ASN A 32 -8.00 -11.89 -3.29
C ASN A 32 -8.32 -13.39 -3.11
N PRO A 33 -9.13 -13.78 -2.10
CA PRO A 33 -9.48 -15.18 -1.84
C PRO A 33 -10.06 -15.93 -3.04
N ALA A 34 -10.83 -15.24 -3.89
CA ALA A 34 -11.50 -15.86 -5.04
C ALA A 34 -10.54 -16.21 -6.19
N GLN A 35 -9.33 -15.64 -6.20
CA GLN A 35 -8.32 -15.88 -7.24
C GLN A 35 -7.07 -16.56 -6.69
N LEU A 36 -7.09 -17.05 -5.45
CA LEU A 36 -5.91 -17.66 -4.83
C LEU A 36 -5.40 -18.88 -5.60
N GLU A 37 -6.29 -19.69 -6.16
CA GLU A 37 -5.93 -20.89 -6.92
C GLU A 37 -5.36 -20.56 -8.31
N GLU A 38 -5.64 -19.37 -8.83
CA GLU A 38 -5.12 -18.87 -10.12
C GLU A 38 -3.74 -18.20 -9.98
N MET A 39 -3.30 -17.92 -8.75
CA MET A 39 -2.03 -17.24 -8.48
C MET A 39 -0.86 -18.23 -8.44
N ALA A 40 0.16 -17.97 -9.26
CA ALA A 40 1.39 -18.79 -9.28
C ALA A 40 2.09 -18.86 -7.91
N LEU A 41 2.02 -17.78 -7.11
CA LEU A 41 2.39 -17.75 -5.71
C LEU A 41 1.47 -16.79 -4.95
N PRO A 42 0.98 -17.16 -3.75
CA PRO A 42 0.20 -16.25 -2.93
C PRO A 42 1.07 -15.05 -2.48
N PRO A 43 0.53 -13.82 -2.45
CA PRO A 43 1.31 -12.64 -2.18
C PRO A 43 1.90 -12.64 -0.76
N CYS A 44 3.19 -12.31 -0.66
CA CYS A 44 3.91 -12.22 0.62
C CYS A 44 3.75 -10.83 1.28
N HIS A 45 3.71 -9.76 0.49
CA HIS A 45 3.43 -8.39 0.93
C HIS A 45 1.94 -8.10 0.72
N LEU A 46 1.18 -8.11 1.81
CA LEU A 46 -0.27 -8.20 1.73
C LEU A 46 -0.95 -6.86 1.70
N LEU A 47 -0.66 -5.98 2.67
CA LEU A 47 -1.42 -4.77 2.91
C LEU A 47 -0.50 -3.57 3.03
N TYR A 48 -0.85 -2.51 2.33
CA TYR A 48 -0.19 -1.22 2.33
C TYR A 48 -1.18 -0.20 2.86
N GLN A 49 -0.86 0.44 3.99
CA GLN A 49 -1.67 1.50 4.57
C GLN A 49 -0.86 2.79 4.60
N PHE A 50 -1.45 3.87 4.10
CA PHE A 50 -0.85 5.20 4.13
C PHE A 50 -1.40 6.00 5.31
N LEU A 51 -0.51 6.72 5.99
CA LEU A 51 -0.82 7.61 7.11
C LEU A 51 -0.24 8.99 6.80
N PRO A 52 -1.01 9.86 6.12
CA PRO A 52 -0.61 11.25 5.89
C PRO A 52 -0.60 12.04 7.21
N ASN A 53 0.39 12.92 7.35
CA ASN A 53 0.43 13.92 8.42
C ASN A 53 0.47 15.31 7.79
N PRO A 54 -0.70 15.98 7.63
CA PRO A 54 -0.77 17.31 7.03
C PRO A 54 0.02 18.38 7.80
N ALA A 55 0.07 18.28 9.13
CA ALA A 55 0.77 19.25 9.97
C ALA A 55 2.28 19.23 9.76
N LYS A 56 2.87 18.05 9.53
CA LYS A 56 4.30 17.89 9.26
C LYS A 56 4.64 17.78 7.77
N ARG A 57 3.64 17.71 6.90
CA ARG A 57 3.77 17.40 5.46
C ARG A 57 4.56 16.09 5.21
N GLU A 58 4.28 15.08 6.02
CA GLU A 58 4.89 13.75 5.96
C GLU A 58 3.86 12.72 5.47
N LEU A 59 4.33 11.67 4.78
CA LEU A 59 3.50 10.55 4.34
C LEU A 59 4.11 9.23 4.82
N SER A 60 3.61 8.72 5.94
CA SER A 60 4.05 7.44 6.49
C SER A 60 3.32 6.28 5.82
N MET A 61 3.93 5.10 5.83
CA MET A 61 3.32 3.88 5.31
C MET A 61 3.57 2.71 6.26
N SER A 62 2.52 1.95 6.56
CA SER A 62 2.60 0.67 7.26
C SER A 62 2.41 -0.46 6.26
N LEU A 63 3.35 -1.41 6.25
CA LEU A 63 3.34 -2.57 5.37
C LEU A 63 3.19 -3.84 6.20
N TYR A 64 2.15 -4.62 5.91
CA TYR A 64 1.98 -5.96 6.48
C TYR A 64 2.52 -7.02 5.52
N ILE A 65 3.47 -7.82 6.01
CA ILE A 65 4.10 -8.90 5.26
C ILE A 65 3.74 -10.23 5.95
N ARG A 66 3.09 -11.14 5.23
CA ARG A 66 2.65 -12.45 5.73
C ARG A 66 3.82 -13.38 6.01
N SER A 67 4.83 -13.30 5.15
CA SER A 67 6.01 -14.16 5.18
C SER A 67 7.13 -13.43 4.45
N ASN A 68 8.33 -13.46 5.03
CA ASN A 68 9.51 -12.82 4.45
C ASN A 68 10.75 -13.64 4.77
N ASP A 69 11.48 -14.04 3.74
CA ASP A 69 12.81 -14.61 3.91
C ASP A 69 13.79 -13.50 4.29
N LEU A 70 14.29 -13.53 5.52
CA LEU A 70 15.00 -12.37 6.08
C LEU A 70 16.28 -12.01 5.33
N GLY A 71 16.95 -13.00 4.72
CA GLY A 71 18.21 -12.82 3.99
C GLY A 71 18.07 -12.26 2.56
N LEU A 72 16.96 -12.52 1.87
CA LEU A 72 16.77 -12.17 0.45
C LEU A 72 15.53 -11.28 0.19
N GLY A 73 14.47 -11.46 0.99
CA GLY A 73 13.21 -10.74 0.85
C GLY A 73 13.19 -9.38 1.55
N THR A 74 13.81 -9.25 2.74
CA THR A 74 13.85 -7.97 3.49
C THR A 74 14.49 -6.81 2.72
N PRO A 75 15.65 -6.98 2.05
CA PRO A 75 16.26 -5.91 1.27
C PRO A 75 15.35 -5.48 0.11
N SER A 76 14.75 -6.45 -0.57
CA SER A 76 13.89 -6.23 -1.73
C SER A 76 12.58 -5.52 -1.37
N ILE A 77 11.97 -5.86 -0.23
CA ILE A 77 10.71 -5.25 0.23
C ILE A 77 10.97 -3.86 0.82
N SER A 78 12.02 -3.70 1.63
CA SER A 78 12.42 -2.41 2.20
C SER A 78 12.80 -1.40 1.11
N ALA A 79 13.45 -1.84 0.03
CA ALA A 79 13.75 -0.99 -1.13
C ALA A 79 12.51 -0.53 -1.90
N LYS A 80 11.42 -1.32 -1.89
CA LYS A 80 10.14 -0.98 -2.54
C LYS A 80 9.25 -0.12 -1.65
N ALA A 81 9.48 -0.10 -0.33
CA ALA A 81 8.82 0.86 0.54
C ALA A 81 9.35 2.26 0.20
N PRO A 82 8.50 3.23 -0.19
CA PRO A 82 8.97 4.59 -0.42
C PRO A 82 9.64 5.10 0.85
N ARG A 83 10.88 5.56 0.70
CA ARG A 83 11.70 6.09 1.79
C ARG A 83 11.00 7.35 2.32
N CYS A 84 10.21 7.19 3.38
CA CYS A 84 9.48 8.26 4.05
C CYS A 84 10.45 9.10 4.88
N SER A 85 11.17 10.02 4.23
CA SER A 85 11.98 11.04 4.94
C SER A 85 12.25 12.28 4.09
N ARG A 86 11.36 12.63 3.15
CA ARG A 86 11.46 13.91 2.43
C ARG A 86 10.31 14.80 2.87
N SER A 87 10.65 15.83 3.64
CA SER A 87 9.78 16.97 3.91
C SER A 87 9.42 17.62 2.58
N TRP A 88 8.13 17.69 2.27
CA TRP A 88 7.66 18.41 1.09
C TRP A 88 7.74 19.91 1.37
N HIS A 89 8.88 20.54 1.06
CA HIS A 89 8.95 21.99 0.89
C HIS A 89 8.36 22.32 -0.49
N ALA A 90 7.06 22.56 -0.55
CA ALA A 90 6.49 23.30 -1.67
C ALA A 90 6.44 24.77 -1.27
N SER A 91 7.28 25.57 -1.95
CA SER A 91 7.11 27.01 -2.13
C SER A 91 5.89 27.32 -2.98
#